data_AF-A0A0V1J2R8-F1
#
_entry.id   AF-A0A0V1J2R8-F1
#
_cell.length_a   1.000
_cell.length_b   1.000
_cell.length_c   1.000
_cell.angle_alpha   90.00
_cell.angle_beta   90.00
_cell.angle_gamma   90.00
#
_symmetry.space_group_name_H-M   'P 1'
#
loop_
_entity.id
_entity.type
_entity.pdbx_description
1 polymer ?
#
loop_
_entity_poly.entity_id
_entity_poly.type
_entity_poly.pdbx_seq_one_letter_code
_entity_poly.pdbx_strand_id
1 'polypeptide(L)'
;MTSIIEANLSHDYFTRRQDRYILIESADLANFYFDLIHAVSELSFQLNIDSEIILSPSCSDHPFLGSRSRYCELLNAKLKAVLSKWSQLHSLTTDEDDDTIVMPVVQFGAIGLFADREIINLIINNPSPSELFMATGYFNLAPCYVNALFESEKSCNLMIASPEANGFHGAEGFSGYVPDIYKNFAESFYRRMINKNVLNRLQLFEYKRDDWTFHAKGIWLKKYSDNKVNASVIGSTNFGYRSLNRDLETQIVLFTENEKLKDQLTAECDMLFYYCSAFKRPLTTFGHRQMPLFVLFISRWLRTCAVDPQHLRICDGVADIIARSGVNENSSSLSSVPMTINKCLAQKNGV
;
A
#
# COMPACT_ATOMS: atom_id res chain seq x y z
N MET A 1 -9.75 -21.88 -8.85
CA MET A 1 -8.32 -21.56 -8.81
C MET A 1 -8.20 -20.06 -8.57
N THR A 2 -7.55 -19.64 -7.48
CA THR A 2 -7.39 -18.22 -7.16
C THR A 2 -5.91 -17.90 -7.16
N SER A 3 -5.45 -17.23 -8.21
CA SER A 3 -4.11 -16.66 -8.25
C SER A 3 -4.17 -15.26 -7.65
N ILE A 4 -3.43 -15.02 -6.58
CA ILE A 4 -3.34 -13.69 -5.99
C ILE A 4 -1.97 -13.14 -6.33
N ILE A 5 -2.02 -12.11 -7.16
CA ILE A 5 -0.87 -11.54 -7.82
C ILE A 5 -0.84 -10.07 -7.39
N GLU A 6 0.22 -9.63 -6.70
CA GLU A 6 0.45 -8.21 -6.38
C GLU A 6 0.82 -7.39 -7.64
N ALA A 7 1.18 -8.10 -8.72
CA ALA A 7 1.68 -7.56 -9.96
C ALA A 7 0.58 -7.16 -10.96
N ASN A 8 0.83 -6.08 -11.70
CA ASN A 8 0.03 -5.76 -12.88
C ASN A 8 0.41 -6.67 -14.05
N LEU A 9 -0.49 -6.81 -15.02
CA LEU A 9 -0.23 -7.53 -16.27
C LEU A 9 0.60 -6.66 -17.24
N SER A 10 1.88 -6.46 -16.94
CA SER A 10 2.82 -5.77 -17.83
C SER A 10 4.13 -6.54 -18.00
N HIS A 11 4.84 -6.26 -19.10
CA HIS A 11 6.09 -6.93 -19.44
C HIS A 11 7.12 -6.91 -18.30
N ASP A 12 7.26 -5.77 -17.60
CA ASP A 12 8.25 -5.64 -16.54
C ASP A 12 7.96 -6.58 -15.36
N TYR A 13 6.69 -6.79 -14.98
CA TYR A 13 6.30 -7.74 -13.92
C TYR A 13 6.64 -9.19 -14.24
N PHE A 14 6.68 -9.54 -15.53
CA PHE A 14 7.06 -10.89 -15.98
C PHE A 14 8.56 -11.07 -16.23
N THR A 15 9.36 -10.01 -16.18
CA THR A 15 10.77 -10.07 -16.61
C THR A 15 11.77 -9.55 -15.58
N ARG A 16 11.55 -8.35 -15.03
CA ARG A 16 12.58 -7.61 -14.28
C ARG A 16 12.04 -6.71 -13.17
N ARG A 17 10.82 -6.95 -12.71
CA ARG A 17 10.24 -6.29 -11.54
C ARG A 17 9.99 -7.33 -10.47
N GLN A 18 10.80 -7.26 -9.41
CA GLN A 18 10.72 -8.16 -8.29
C GLN A 18 9.44 -7.89 -7.50
N ASP A 19 8.56 -8.87 -7.51
CA ASP A 19 7.29 -8.88 -6.78
C ASP A 19 7.05 -10.26 -6.16
N ARG A 20 5.94 -10.41 -5.44
CA ARG A 20 5.52 -11.66 -4.78
C ARG A 20 4.31 -12.28 -5.44
N TYR A 21 4.26 -13.60 -5.41
CA TYR A 21 3.21 -14.39 -6.03
C TYR A 21 2.90 -15.59 -5.15
N ILE A 22 1.63 -15.76 -4.77
CA ILE A 22 1.14 -16.95 -4.07
C ILE A 22 -0.08 -17.48 -4.80
N LEU A 23 -0.06 -18.78 -5.11
CA LEU A 23 -1.19 -19.50 -5.68
C LEU A 23 -1.97 -20.16 -4.54
N ILE A 24 -3.26 -19.85 -4.42
CA ILE A 24 -4.15 -20.46 -3.42
C ILE A 24 -5.33 -21.10 -4.14
N GLU A 25 -5.44 -22.41 -4.04
CA GLU A 25 -6.53 -23.16 -4.65
C GLU A 25 -7.68 -23.32 -3.66
N SER A 26 -8.52 -22.28 -3.56
CA SER A 26 -9.72 -22.30 -2.72
C SER A 26 -10.91 -21.70 -3.47
N ALA A 27 -12.00 -22.47 -3.55
CA ALA A 27 -13.25 -22.01 -4.16
C ALA A 27 -13.89 -20.88 -3.34
N ASP A 28 -13.85 -21.00 -2.01
CA ASP A 28 -14.41 -19.98 -1.11
C ASP A 28 -13.68 -18.65 -1.27
N LEU A 29 -12.34 -18.68 -1.29
CA LEU A 29 -11.54 -17.49 -1.51
C LEU A 29 -11.75 -16.89 -2.91
N ALA A 30 -11.92 -17.74 -3.93
CA ALA A 30 -12.29 -17.28 -5.28
C ALA A 30 -13.62 -16.52 -5.27
N ASN A 31 -14.62 -17.11 -4.61
CA ASN A 31 -15.96 -16.54 -4.50
C ASN A 31 -15.94 -15.23 -3.70
N PHE A 32 -15.13 -15.13 -2.65
CA PHE A 32 -14.94 -13.89 -1.90
C PHE A 32 -14.45 -12.76 -2.79
N TYR A 33 -13.37 -12.98 -3.55
CA TYR A 33 -12.82 -11.95 -4.43
C TYR A 33 -13.76 -11.62 -5.59
N PHE A 34 -14.48 -12.62 -6.13
CA PHE A 34 -15.54 -12.39 -7.11
C PHE A 34 -16.63 -11.46 -6.55
N ASP A 35 -17.16 -11.76 -5.36
CA ASP A 35 -18.19 -10.97 -4.71
C ASP A 35 -17.68 -9.55 -4.38
N LEU A 36 -16.42 -9.41 -3.96
CA LEU A 36 -15.78 -8.13 -3.67
C LEU A 36 -15.69 -7.27 -4.94
N ILE A 37 -15.18 -7.82 -6.03
CA ILE A 37 -15.06 -7.13 -7.33
C ILE A 37 -16.45 -6.77 -7.84
N HIS A 38 -17.41 -7.69 -7.76
CA HIS A 38 -18.78 -7.45 -8.18
C HIS A 38 -19.39 -6.28 -7.41
N ALA A 39 -19.30 -6.27 -6.07
CA ALA A 39 -19.82 -5.21 -5.21
C ALA A 39 -19.26 -3.82 -5.55
N VAL A 40 -17.97 -3.73 -5.89
CA VAL A 40 -17.34 -2.47 -6.34
C VAL A 40 -17.81 -2.10 -7.74
N SER A 41 -17.87 -3.07 -8.66
CA SER A 41 -18.25 -2.85 -10.06
C SER A 41 -19.67 -2.31 -10.23
N GLU A 42 -20.60 -2.70 -9.34
CA GLU A 42 -21.98 -2.22 -9.34
C GLU A 42 -22.11 -0.72 -9.02
N LEU A 43 -21.08 -0.11 -8.43
CA LEU A 43 -21.03 1.31 -8.11
C LEU A 43 -19.96 2.07 -8.91
N SER A 44 -19.31 1.40 -9.87
CA SER A 44 -18.24 1.97 -10.67
C SER A 44 -18.71 2.40 -12.06
N PHE A 45 -17.89 3.21 -12.72
CA PHE A 45 -18.02 3.40 -14.15
C PHE A 45 -17.59 2.13 -14.90
N GLN A 46 -18.27 1.85 -15.99
CA GLN A 46 -18.06 0.71 -16.85
C GLN A 46 -17.79 1.22 -18.27
N LEU A 47 -16.84 0.59 -18.94
CA LEU A 47 -16.57 0.83 -20.36
C LEU A 47 -17.47 -0.09 -21.17
N ASN A 48 -18.36 0.47 -21.97
CA ASN A 48 -19.23 -0.33 -22.84
C ASN A 48 -18.51 -0.71 -24.15
N ILE A 49 -19.18 -1.50 -25.00
CA ILE A 49 -18.63 -1.94 -26.29
C ILE A 49 -18.37 -0.79 -27.26
N ASP A 50 -19.05 0.34 -27.07
CA ASP A 50 -18.92 1.55 -27.87
C ASP A 50 -17.80 2.48 -27.35
N SER A 51 -16.98 2.00 -26.40
CA SER A 51 -15.89 2.75 -25.75
C SER A 51 -16.37 3.99 -24.96
N GLU A 52 -17.64 3.99 -24.56
CA GLU A 52 -18.20 5.02 -23.68
C GLU A 52 -18.09 4.60 -22.22
N ILE A 53 -17.82 5.59 -21.37
CA ILE A 53 -17.75 5.42 -19.92
C ILE A 53 -19.13 5.73 -19.34
N ILE A 54 -19.84 4.69 -18.93
CA ILE A 54 -21.18 4.79 -18.34
C ILE A 54 -21.14 4.39 -16.87
N LEU A 55 -21.85 5.13 -16.01
CA LEU A 55 -22.00 4.73 -14.63
C LEU A 55 -22.91 3.50 -14.57
N SER A 56 -22.55 2.51 -13.74
CA SER A 56 -23.39 1.34 -13.50
C SER A 56 -24.84 1.77 -13.16
N PRO A 57 -25.87 1.18 -13.79
CA PRO A 57 -27.28 1.48 -13.50
C PRO A 57 -27.65 1.22 -12.03
N SER A 58 -26.92 0.33 -11.36
CA SER A 58 -27.11 0.02 -9.94
C SER A 58 -26.55 1.10 -8.99
N CYS A 59 -25.85 2.11 -9.52
CA CYS A 59 -25.30 3.22 -8.74
C CYS A 59 -26.30 4.39 -8.69
N SER A 60 -27.06 4.48 -7.59
CA SER A 60 -28.07 5.53 -7.43
C SER A 60 -27.49 6.94 -7.20
N ASP A 61 -26.25 7.03 -6.71
CA ASP A 61 -25.61 8.29 -6.37
C ASP A 61 -24.29 8.43 -7.12
N HIS A 62 -24.24 9.35 -8.08
CA HIS A 62 -23.05 9.57 -8.90
C HIS A 62 -21.84 9.98 -8.04
N PRO A 63 -20.66 9.32 -8.16
CA PRO A 63 -19.52 9.54 -7.27
C PRO A 63 -18.96 10.98 -7.31
N PHE A 64 -19.15 11.71 -8.42
CA PHE A 64 -18.67 13.09 -8.60
C PHE A 64 -19.76 14.17 -8.58
N LEU A 65 -20.99 13.82 -8.95
CA LEU A 65 -22.08 14.78 -9.19
C LEU A 65 -23.18 14.65 -8.14
N GLY A 66 -23.25 13.49 -7.47
CA GLY A 66 -24.19 13.20 -6.40
C GLY A 66 -23.60 13.45 -5.02
N SER A 67 -24.25 12.89 -3.99
CA SER A 67 -23.78 13.02 -2.61
C SER A 67 -22.66 12.03 -2.32
N ARG A 68 -21.46 12.55 -2.05
CA ARG A 68 -20.32 11.74 -1.60
C ARG A 68 -20.64 10.87 -0.37
N SER A 69 -21.38 11.41 0.60
CA SER A 69 -21.76 10.65 1.80
C SER A 69 -22.60 9.42 1.43
N ARG A 70 -23.62 9.62 0.59
CA ARG A 70 -24.51 8.55 0.15
C ARG A 70 -23.77 7.50 -0.68
N TYR A 71 -22.90 7.92 -1.60
CA TYR A 71 -22.05 7.00 -2.35
C TYR A 71 -21.17 6.15 -1.40
N CYS A 72 -20.52 6.79 -0.43
CA CYS A 72 -19.71 6.09 0.57
C CYS A 72 -20.55 5.13 1.43
N GLU A 73 -21.77 5.51 1.83
CA GLU A 73 -22.71 4.66 2.58
C GLU A 73 -23.13 3.43 1.77
N LEU A 74 -23.50 3.60 0.50
CA LEU A 74 -23.88 2.51 -0.41
C LEU A 74 -22.74 1.53 -0.63
N LEU A 75 -21.53 2.05 -0.89
CA LEU A 75 -20.35 1.23 -1.07
C LEU A 75 -19.97 0.50 0.22
N ASN A 76 -20.05 1.17 1.37
CA ASN A 76 -19.82 0.54 2.67
C ASN A 76 -20.80 -0.59 2.94
N ALA A 77 -22.09 -0.39 2.63
CA ALA A 77 -23.12 -1.41 2.80
C ALA A 77 -22.85 -2.65 1.93
N LYS A 78 -22.50 -2.47 0.65
CA LYS A 78 -22.15 -3.57 -0.26
C LYS A 78 -20.90 -4.32 0.21
N LEU A 79 -19.83 -3.61 0.56
CA LEU A 79 -18.60 -4.26 1.04
C LEU A 79 -18.80 -4.99 2.37
N LYS A 80 -19.55 -4.41 3.31
CA LYS A 80 -19.90 -5.09 4.57
C LYS A 80 -20.70 -6.36 4.34
N ALA A 81 -21.62 -6.39 3.38
CA ALA A 81 -22.36 -7.60 3.04
C ALA A 81 -21.43 -8.73 2.56
N VAL A 82 -20.44 -8.41 1.72
CA VAL A 82 -19.41 -9.38 1.27
C VAL A 82 -18.60 -9.90 2.46
N LEU A 83 -18.11 -9.00 3.32
CA LEU A 83 -17.33 -9.37 4.51
C LEU A 83 -18.13 -10.20 5.51
N SER A 84 -19.41 -9.88 5.72
CA SER A 84 -20.31 -10.66 6.58
C SER A 84 -20.60 -12.04 6.01
N LYS A 85 -20.81 -12.17 4.69
CA LYS A 85 -20.98 -13.47 4.02
C LYS A 85 -19.76 -14.36 4.24
N TRP A 86 -18.55 -13.81 4.06
CA TRP A 86 -17.30 -14.54 4.33
C TRP A 86 -17.20 -15.00 5.79
N SER A 87 -17.42 -14.08 6.74
CA SER A 87 -17.34 -14.38 8.17
C SER A 87 -18.35 -15.45 8.60
N GLN A 88 -19.54 -15.50 7.99
CA GLN A 88 -20.55 -16.51 8.30
C GLN A 88 -20.22 -17.88 7.72
N LEU A 89 -19.62 -17.92 6.53
CA LEU A 89 -19.18 -19.18 5.93
C LEU A 89 -18.08 -19.81 6.79
N HIS A 90 -17.07 -19.03 7.17
CA HIS A 90 -15.90 -19.54 7.89
C HIS A 90 -16.10 -19.76 9.40
N SER A 91 -17.15 -19.20 10.01
CA SER A 91 -17.50 -19.55 11.40
C SER A 91 -18.13 -20.94 11.51
N LEU A 92 -18.52 -21.57 10.39
CA LEU A 92 -19.20 -22.87 10.33
C LEU A 92 -18.27 -24.01 9.88
N THR A 93 -17.06 -23.71 9.43
CA THR A 93 -16.21 -24.66 8.68
C THR A 93 -14.84 -24.89 9.32
N THR A 94 -14.60 -24.49 10.57
CA THR A 94 -13.30 -24.75 11.21
C THR A 94 -13.16 -26.24 11.50
N ASP A 95 -12.34 -26.94 10.72
CA ASP A 95 -11.88 -28.29 11.02
C ASP A 95 -10.75 -28.20 12.05
N GLU A 96 -10.76 -29.06 13.08
CA GLU A 96 -9.69 -29.09 14.08
C GLU A 96 -8.36 -29.57 13.48
N ASP A 97 -8.42 -30.23 12.32
CA ASP A 97 -7.26 -30.77 11.59
C ASP A 97 -6.62 -29.77 10.60
N ASP A 98 -7.18 -28.57 10.42
CA ASP A 98 -6.62 -27.56 9.50
C ASP A 98 -5.27 -27.02 10.00
N ASP A 99 -4.21 -27.24 9.23
CA ASP A 99 -2.85 -26.78 9.58
C ASP A 99 -2.54 -25.35 9.09
N THR A 100 -3.44 -24.74 8.31
CA THR A 100 -3.20 -23.46 7.63
C THR A 100 -4.45 -22.59 7.63
N ILE A 101 -4.31 -21.36 8.11
CA ILE A 101 -5.36 -20.34 8.12
C ILE A 101 -5.05 -19.31 7.04
N VAL A 102 -6.03 -19.05 6.17
CA VAL A 102 -5.97 -18.02 5.13
C VAL A 102 -7.12 -17.04 5.32
N MET A 103 -6.82 -15.80 5.64
CA MET A 103 -7.81 -14.77 5.93
C MET A 103 -7.65 -13.58 4.96
N PRO A 104 -8.60 -13.36 4.03
CA PRO A 104 -8.62 -12.14 3.24
C PRO A 104 -9.05 -10.96 4.11
N VAL A 105 -8.40 -9.83 3.91
CA VAL A 105 -8.63 -8.59 4.64
C VAL A 105 -8.80 -7.47 3.62
N VAL A 106 -9.72 -6.54 3.91
CA VAL A 106 -10.04 -5.40 3.06
C VAL A 106 -9.83 -4.10 3.82
N GLN A 107 -9.17 -3.15 3.16
CA GLN A 107 -8.84 -1.84 3.69
C GLN A 107 -9.38 -0.77 2.74
N PHE A 108 -10.18 0.15 3.28
CA PHE A 108 -10.61 1.31 2.53
C PHE A 108 -11.02 2.44 3.47
N GLY A 109 -10.04 3.26 3.87
CA GLY A 109 -10.26 4.31 4.86
C GLY A 109 -11.28 5.37 4.45
N ALA A 110 -11.50 5.58 3.14
CA ALA A 110 -12.51 6.53 2.63
C ALA A 110 -13.95 6.18 3.04
N ILE A 111 -14.20 4.92 3.40
CA ILE A 111 -15.50 4.45 3.90
C ILE A 111 -15.39 3.81 5.29
N GLY A 112 -14.28 4.03 6.00
CA GLY A 112 -14.10 3.58 7.38
C GLY A 112 -13.76 2.08 7.55
N LEU A 113 -13.24 1.40 6.53
CA LEU A 113 -12.73 0.04 6.65
C LEU A 113 -11.24 0.07 6.99
N PHE A 114 -10.86 -0.49 8.14
CA PHE A 114 -9.50 -0.44 8.70
C PHE A 114 -8.91 -1.80 9.10
N ALA A 115 -9.47 -2.91 8.61
CA ALA A 115 -9.09 -4.25 9.09
C ALA A 115 -7.61 -4.60 8.83
N ASP A 116 -7.04 -4.14 7.70
CA ASP A 116 -5.60 -4.27 7.39
C ASP A 116 -4.73 -3.56 8.43
N ARG A 117 -5.10 -2.32 8.76
CA ARG A 117 -4.41 -1.55 9.80
C ARG A 117 -4.41 -2.29 11.12
N GLU A 118 -5.55 -2.80 11.56
CA GLU A 118 -5.66 -3.47 12.85
C GLU A 118 -4.82 -4.75 12.88
N ILE A 119 -4.94 -5.62 11.86
CA ILE A 119 -4.24 -6.91 11.84
C ILE A 119 -2.72 -6.73 11.71
N ILE A 120 -2.23 -5.77 10.93
CA ILE A 120 -0.79 -5.48 10.84
C ILE A 120 -0.25 -4.98 12.17
N ASN A 121 -0.96 -4.06 12.86
CA ASN A 121 -0.53 -3.59 14.17
C ASN A 121 -0.52 -4.73 15.21
N LEU A 122 -1.49 -5.64 15.15
CA LEU A 122 -1.50 -6.84 15.99
C LEU A 122 -0.29 -7.74 15.71
N ILE A 123 0.06 -7.97 14.44
CA ILE A 123 1.23 -8.80 14.06
C ILE A 123 2.54 -8.16 14.57
N ILE A 124 2.70 -6.84 14.38
CA ILE A 124 3.91 -6.11 14.81
C ILE A 124 4.06 -6.12 16.33
N ASN A 125 2.96 -5.95 17.08
CA ASN A 125 2.97 -5.79 18.54
C ASN A 125 2.70 -7.08 19.32
N ASN A 126 2.36 -8.18 18.64
CA ASN A 126 2.12 -9.46 19.30
C ASN A 126 3.36 -9.87 20.15
N PRO A 127 3.19 -10.49 21.32
CA PRO A 127 4.31 -10.80 22.22
C PRO A 127 5.09 -12.08 21.85
N SER A 128 4.62 -12.87 20.86
CA SER A 128 5.28 -14.14 20.50
C SER A 128 6.77 -13.95 20.16
N PRO A 129 7.67 -14.84 20.63
CA PRO A 129 9.10 -14.75 20.36
C PRO A 129 9.39 -15.03 18.88
N SER A 130 9.47 -13.95 18.11
CA SER A 130 9.62 -14.00 16.66
C SER A 130 10.40 -12.80 16.14
N GLU A 131 10.92 -12.94 14.93
CA GLU A 131 11.48 -11.88 14.11
C GLU A 131 10.47 -11.47 13.02
N LEU A 132 10.34 -10.17 12.80
CA LEU A 132 9.45 -9.59 11.80
C LEU A 132 10.27 -9.10 10.62
N PHE A 133 9.89 -9.52 9.43
CA PHE A 133 10.41 -9.00 8.16
C PHE A 133 9.28 -8.26 7.45
N MET A 134 9.56 -7.08 6.89
CA MET A 134 8.57 -6.26 6.17
C MET A 134 9.18 -5.71 4.89
N ALA A 135 8.43 -5.73 3.78
CA ALA A 135 8.83 -5.16 2.50
C ALA A 135 7.88 -4.03 2.08
N THR A 136 8.41 -2.97 1.47
CA THR A 136 7.60 -2.00 0.73
C THR A 136 8.36 -1.46 -0.48
N GLY A 137 7.72 -1.48 -1.65
CA GLY A 137 8.29 -0.93 -2.89
C GLY A 137 8.43 0.60 -2.86
N TYR A 138 7.57 1.29 -2.12
CA TYR A 138 7.54 2.76 -2.03
C TYR A 138 7.56 3.23 -0.57
N PHE A 139 8.76 3.50 -0.06
CA PHE A 139 8.95 3.77 1.36
C PHE A 139 8.33 5.09 1.84
N ASN A 140 7.10 5.03 2.35
CA ASN A 140 6.41 6.15 2.98
C ASN A 140 5.37 5.65 4.00
N LEU A 141 5.83 4.88 4.99
CA LEU A 141 4.96 4.22 5.97
C LEU A 141 4.04 5.21 6.69
N ALA A 142 2.77 4.83 6.84
CA ALA A 142 1.80 5.58 7.61
C ALA A 142 2.21 5.69 9.09
N PRO A 143 1.84 6.76 9.81
CA PRO A 143 2.27 6.98 11.18
C PRO A 143 1.97 5.83 12.15
N CYS A 144 0.84 5.13 11.99
CA CYS A 144 0.50 3.98 12.83
C CYS A 144 1.54 2.86 12.72
N TYR A 145 1.93 2.47 11.50
CA TYR A 145 2.94 1.43 11.28
C TYR A 145 4.33 1.87 11.75
N VAL A 146 4.68 3.15 11.54
CA VAL A 146 5.94 3.71 12.06
C VAL A 146 5.99 3.63 13.59
N ASN A 147 4.91 4.00 14.27
CA ASN A 147 4.85 3.96 15.72
C ASN A 147 4.92 2.52 16.23
N ALA A 148 4.16 1.60 15.63
CA ALA A 148 4.20 0.18 15.98
C ALA A 148 5.62 -0.42 15.81
N LEU A 149 6.32 -0.14 14.70
CA LEU A 149 7.71 -0.60 14.52
C LEU A 149 8.66 0.00 15.58
N PHE A 150 8.47 1.27 15.95
CA PHE A 150 9.26 1.91 16.99
C PHE A 150 8.91 1.47 18.41
N GLU A 151 7.76 0.85 18.65
CA GLU A 151 7.32 0.40 19.97
C GLU A 151 7.47 -1.12 20.14
N SER A 152 7.47 -1.88 19.04
CA SER A 152 7.58 -3.33 19.04
C SER A 152 8.84 -3.84 19.73
N GLU A 153 8.69 -4.87 20.56
CA GLU A 153 9.81 -5.53 21.23
C GLU A 153 10.53 -6.54 20.32
N LYS A 154 10.01 -6.80 19.12
CA LYS A 154 10.58 -7.75 18.15
C LYS A 154 11.85 -7.21 17.50
N SER A 155 12.67 -8.14 17.00
CA SER A 155 13.60 -7.85 15.91
C SER A 155 12.77 -7.60 14.65
N CYS A 156 12.95 -6.45 14.02
CA CYS A 156 12.20 -5.96 12.88
C CYS A 156 13.17 -5.59 11.76
N ASN A 157 13.01 -6.20 10.60
CA ASN A 157 13.87 -6.03 9.43
C ASN A 157 13.03 -5.46 8.28
N LEU A 158 13.25 -4.20 7.94
CA LEU A 158 12.48 -3.50 6.93
C LEU A 158 13.27 -3.38 5.62
N MET A 159 12.74 -3.94 4.54
CA MET A 159 13.27 -3.86 3.18
C MET A 159 12.57 -2.76 2.38
N ILE A 160 13.38 -1.94 1.70
CA ILE A 160 12.93 -0.90 0.80
C ILE A 160 13.69 -0.99 -0.53
N ALA A 161 13.12 -0.44 -1.61
CA ALA A 161 13.85 -0.30 -2.87
C ALA A 161 15.05 0.67 -2.70
N SER A 162 16.22 0.32 -3.24
CA SER A 162 17.25 1.33 -3.48
C SER A 162 16.77 2.34 -4.54
N PRO A 163 17.39 3.53 -4.64
CA PRO A 163 17.06 4.51 -5.67
C PRO A 163 17.17 3.95 -7.10
N GLU A 164 18.11 3.03 -7.35
CA GLU A 164 18.33 2.37 -8.65
C GLU A 164 17.32 1.27 -8.93
N ALA A 165 16.82 0.58 -7.89
CA ALA A 165 15.75 -0.41 -8.02
C ALA A 165 14.35 0.22 -8.04
N ASN A 166 14.23 1.55 -8.05
CA ASN A 166 12.94 2.22 -8.12
C ASN A 166 12.41 2.26 -9.56
N GLY A 167 11.10 2.04 -9.76
CA GLY A 167 10.48 2.06 -11.10
C GLY A 167 10.57 3.39 -11.85
N PHE A 168 10.85 4.50 -11.15
CA PHE A 168 11.06 5.83 -11.74
C PHE A 168 12.55 6.19 -11.93
N HIS A 169 13.47 5.25 -11.68
CA HIS A 169 14.90 5.50 -11.86
C HIS A 169 15.20 5.85 -13.32
N GLY A 170 15.90 6.96 -13.53
CA GLY A 170 16.25 7.43 -14.89
C GLY A 170 15.08 8.04 -15.68
N ALA A 171 13.88 8.16 -15.09
CA ALA A 171 12.75 8.80 -15.76
C ALA A 171 13.02 10.30 -16.03
N GLU A 172 12.51 10.81 -17.15
CA GLU A 172 12.65 12.22 -17.51
C GLU A 172 11.68 13.11 -16.72
N GLY A 173 12.05 14.38 -16.55
CA GLY A 173 11.18 15.37 -15.89
C GLY A 173 11.03 15.17 -14.37
N PHE A 174 9.84 15.44 -13.84
CA PHE A 174 9.58 15.46 -12.40
C PHE A 174 9.59 14.06 -11.77
N SER A 175 9.12 13.05 -12.50
CA SER A 175 9.06 11.65 -12.03
C SER A 175 10.46 11.09 -11.75
N GLY A 176 11.50 11.55 -12.45
CA GLY A 176 12.89 11.18 -12.19
C GLY A 176 13.42 11.55 -10.80
N TYR A 177 12.73 12.42 -10.06
CA TYR A 177 13.08 12.76 -8.67
C TYR A 177 12.37 11.90 -7.62
N VAL A 178 11.41 11.06 -8.03
CA VAL A 178 10.69 10.18 -7.11
C VAL A 178 11.63 9.26 -6.30
N PRO A 179 12.68 8.65 -6.88
CA PRO A 179 13.65 7.88 -6.11
C PRO A 179 14.34 8.70 -5.01
N ASP A 180 14.72 9.94 -5.32
CA ASP A 180 15.37 10.85 -4.36
C ASP A 180 14.42 11.24 -3.21
N ILE A 181 13.12 11.40 -3.49
CA ILE A 181 12.10 11.65 -2.46
C ILE A 181 12.04 10.48 -1.47
N TYR A 182 11.96 9.25 -1.97
CA TYR A 182 11.91 8.07 -1.10
C TYR A 182 13.22 7.85 -0.34
N LYS A 183 14.37 8.14 -0.95
CA LYS A 183 15.66 8.13 -0.25
C LYS A 183 15.68 9.11 0.92
N ASN A 184 15.18 10.33 0.72
CA ASN A 184 15.02 11.31 1.81
C ASN A 184 14.08 10.83 2.91
N PHE A 185 13.01 10.12 2.57
CA PHE A 185 12.12 9.52 3.56
C PHE A 185 12.84 8.44 4.38
N ALA A 186 13.60 7.58 3.72
CA ALA A 186 14.42 6.53 4.34
C ALA A 186 15.47 7.11 5.29
N GLU A 187 16.22 8.15 4.86
CA GLU A 187 17.19 8.83 5.70
C GLU A 187 16.55 9.48 6.93
N SER A 188 15.38 10.12 6.75
CA SER A 188 14.62 10.72 7.85
C SER A 188 14.16 9.66 8.85
N PHE A 189 13.70 8.50 8.38
CA PHE A 189 13.32 7.38 9.23
C PHE A 189 14.53 6.80 9.97
N TYR A 190 15.65 6.58 9.28
CA TYR A 190 16.89 6.08 9.88
C TYR A 190 17.46 7.00 10.96
N ARG A 191 17.41 8.33 10.76
CA ARG A 191 17.77 9.30 11.81
C ARG A 191 16.86 9.18 13.04
N ARG A 192 15.56 8.94 12.85
CA ARG A 192 14.63 8.70 13.97
C ARG A 192 14.96 7.40 14.70
N MET A 193 15.37 6.34 13.98
CA MET A 193 15.82 5.07 14.59
C MET A 193 17.03 5.28 15.50
N ILE A 194 18.03 6.06 15.05
CA ILE A 194 19.20 6.44 15.86
C ILE A 194 18.76 7.21 17.11
N ASN A 195 17.95 8.26 16.93
CA ASN A 195 17.55 9.15 18.03
C ASN A 195 16.70 8.43 19.09
N LYS A 196 15.91 7.42 18.69
CA LYS A 196 15.14 6.57 19.60
C LYS A 196 15.94 5.39 20.17
N ASN A 197 17.20 5.22 19.76
CA ASN A 197 18.06 4.11 20.16
C ASN A 197 17.43 2.72 19.92
N VAL A 198 16.84 2.52 18.74
CA VAL A 198 16.15 1.25 18.37
C VAL A 198 16.91 0.41 17.35
N LEU A 199 18.13 0.80 16.97
CA LEU A 199 18.93 0.10 15.94
C LEU A 199 19.30 -1.34 16.31
N ASN A 200 19.26 -1.68 17.60
CA ASN A 200 19.50 -3.05 18.09
C ASN A 200 18.35 -4.01 17.75
N ARG A 201 17.16 -3.50 17.43
CA ARG A 201 15.96 -4.30 17.14
C ARG A 201 15.19 -3.88 15.90
N LEU A 202 15.47 -2.72 15.31
CA LEU A 202 14.87 -2.28 14.06
C LEU A 202 15.99 -1.97 13.07
N GLN A 203 16.02 -2.73 11.98
CA GLN A 203 17.00 -2.63 10.91
C GLN A 203 16.32 -2.22 9.60
N LEU A 204 17.03 -1.43 8.80
CA LEU A 204 16.58 -0.96 7.50
C LEU A 204 17.55 -1.50 6.44
N PHE A 205 17.00 -2.01 5.35
CA PHE A 205 17.74 -2.65 4.26
C PHE A 205 17.30 -2.08 2.91
N GLU A 206 18.25 -1.93 1.98
CA GLU A 206 17.99 -1.52 0.60
C GLU A 206 18.16 -2.73 -0.32
N TYR A 207 17.09 -3.08 -1.03
CA TYR A 207 17.14 -4.05 -2.13
C TYR A 207 17.80 -3.41 -3.35
N LYS A 208 18.80 -4.09 -3.92
CA LYS A 208 19.43 -3.71 -5.18
C LYS A 208 19.82 -4.96 -5.96
N ARG A 209 19.40 -5.00 -7.21
CA ARG A 209 19.82 -6.01 -8.19
C ARG A 209 19.91 -5.33 -9.55
N ASP A 210 21.03 -5.50 -10.23
CA ASP A 210 21.30 -4.84 -11.51
C ASP A 210 20.20 -5.17 -12.52
N ASP A 211 19.69 -4.15 -13.21
CA ASP A 211 18.59 -4.19 -14.19
C ASP A 211 17.20 -4.59 -13.64
N TRP A 212 17.05 -4.77 -12.33
CA TRP A 212 15.77 -5.12 -11.70
C TRP A 212 15.19 -3.96 -10.91
N THR A 213 13.87 -3.79 -11.00
CA THR A 213 13.11 -2.90 -10.10
C THR A 213 12.48 -3.69 -8.95
N PHE A 214 12.23 -3.05 -7.82
CA PHE A 214 11.67 -3.67 -6.62
C PHE A 214 10.26 -3.17 -6.34
N HIS A 215 9.33 -4.10 -6.12
CA HIS A 215 7.92 -3.79 -5.85
C HIS A 215 7.24 -4.73 -4.84
N ALA A 216 7.92 -5.78 -4.39
CA ALA A 216 7.42 -6.69 -3.38
C ALA A 216 6.94 -5.95 -2.12
N LYS A 217 5.77 -6.32 -1.63
CA LYS A 217 5.23 -5.84 -0.35
C LYS A 217 4.90 -7.01 0.56
N GLY A 218 4.70 -6.70 1.83
CA GLY A 218 4.16 -7.66 2.78
C GLY A 218 5.03 -7.86 4.01
N ILE A 219 4.65 -8.87 4.78
CA ILE A 219 5.23 -9.18 6.08
C ILE A 219 5.52 -10.67 6.16
N TRP A 220 6.61 -11.05 6.82
CA TRP A 220 6.90 -12.43 7.22
C TRP A 220 7.21 -12.45 8.72
N LEU A 221 6.62 -13.40 9.44
CA LEU A 221 6.87 -13.61 10.85
C LEU A 221 7.62 -14.92 11.04
N LYS A 222 8.88 -14.83 11.46
CA LYS A 222 9.78 -15.96 11.65
C LYS A 222 9.87 -16.33 13.13
N LYS A 223 9.44 -17.53 13.50
CA LYS A 223 9.52 -18.00 14.90
C LYS A 223 10.97 -18.35 15.25
N TYR A 224 11.42 -18.01 16.46
CA TYR A 224 12.77 -18.38 16.91
C TYR A 224 12.92 -19.88 17.22
N SER A 225 11.82 -20.57 17.55
CA SER A 225 11.84 -21.98 17.96
C SER A 225 12.29 -22.93 16.87
N ASP A 226 11.90 -22.66 15.62
CA ASP A 226 12.22 -23.48 14.45
C ASP A 226 12.97 -22.70 13.37
N ASN A 227 13.16 -21.39 13.56
CA ASN A 227 13.77 -20.48 12.60
C ASN A 227 13.06 -20.50 11.23
N LYS A 228 11.72 -20.64 11.23
CA LYS A 228 10.90 -20.65 10.02
C LYS A 228 9.82 -19.58 10.04
N VAL A 229 9.43 -19.12 8.85
CA VAL A 229 8.29 -18.24 8.66
C VAL A 229 7.00 -19.06 8.81
N ASN A 230 6.20 -18.73 9.83
CA ASN A 230 4.92 -19.41 10.07
C ASN A 230 3.71 -18.50 9.79
N ALA A 231 3.95 -17.21 9.53
CA ALA A 231 2.91 -16.29 9.12
C ALA A 231 3.41 -15.31 8.07
N SER A 232 2.54 -14.93 7.14
CA SER A 232 2.83 -13.89 6.15
C SER A 232 1.60 -13.04 5.87
N VAL A 233 1.84 -11.76 5.56
CA VAL A 233 0.85 -10.87 4.96
C VAL A 233 1.30 -10.60 3.52
N ILE A 234 0.41 -10.81 2.56
CA ILE A 234 0.64 -10.57 1.14
C ILE A 234 -0.54 -9.78 0.57
N GLY A 235 -0.29 -8.81 -0.30
CA GLY A 235 -1.34 -8.06 -0.99
C GLY A 235 -0.88 -6.70 -1.53
N SER A 236 -1.83 -5.87 -1.94
CA SER A 236 -1.56 -4.68 -2.71
C SER A 236 -0.94 -3.50 -1.93
N THR A 237 -1.04 -3.48 -0.59
CA THR A 237 -0.67 -2.33 0.25
C THR A 237 0.81 -1.96 0.18
N ASN A 238 1.11 -0.66 0.04
CA ASN A 238 2.46 -0.12 0.25
C ASN A 238 2.70 0.35 1.69
N PHE A 239 1.73 0.12 2.58
CA PHE A 239 1.71 0.58 3.97
C PHE A 239 1.76 2.11 4.12
N GLY A 240 1.50 2.86 3.05
CA GLY A 240 1.52 4.32 3.05
C GLY A 240 0.17 4.95 3.35
N TYR A 241 0.14 6.28 3.45
CA TYR A 241 -1.09 7.02 3.71
C TYR A 241 -2.19 6.76 2.67
N ARG A 242 -1.81 6.65 1.39
CA ARG A 242 -2.74 6.37 0.29
C ARG A 242 -3.42 5.00 0.44
N SER A 243 -2.62 3.94 0.59
CA SER A 243 -3.13 2.59 0.88
C SER A 243 -4.04 2.56 2.11
N LEU A 244 -3.71 3.33 3.15
CA LEU A 244 -4.53 3.38 4.35
C LEU A 244 -5.86 4.13 4.16
N ASN A 245 -5.89 5.23 3.41
CA ASN A 245 -7.01 6.19 3.46
C ASN A 245 -7.73 6.45 2.14
N ARG A 246 -7.16 6.05 1.00
CA ARG A 246 -7.60 6.48 -0.34
C ARG A 246 -7.84 5.35 -1.29
N ASP A 247 -7.01 4.33 -1.23
CA ASP A 247 -7.09 3.20 -2.15
C ASP A 247 -7.91 2.08 -1.49
N LEU A 248 -8.63 1.30 -2.29
CA LEU A 248 -9.23 0.04 -1.84
C LEU A 248 -8.14 -1.03 -1.95
N GLU A 249 -7.63 -1.47 -0.82
CA GLU A 249 -6.56 -2.46 -0.74
C GLU A 249 -7.10 -3.78 -0.22
N THR A 250 -6.50 -4.88 -0.63
CA THR A 250 -6.77 -6.21 -0.08
C THR A 250 -5.48 -6.95 0.19
N GLN A 251 -5.46 -7.61 1.35
CA GLN A 251 -4.38 -8.50 1.75
C GLN A 251 -4.93 -9.89 2.04
N ILE A 252 -4.06 -10.87 2.01
CA ILE A 252 -4.22 -12.14 2.70
C ILE A 252 -3.27 -12.17 3.87
N VAL A 253 -3.83 -12.54 5.01
CA VAL A 253 -3.10 -12.91 6.21
C VAL A 253 -3.10 -14.43 6.30
N LEU A 254 -1.91 -15.01 6.27
CA LEU A 254 -1.70 -16.44 6.26
C LEU A 254 -0.96 -16.85 7.54
N PHE A 255 -1.44 -17.89 8.21
CA PHE A 255 -0.77 -18.57 9.31
C PHE A 255 -0.70 -20.06 8.98
N THR A 256 0.41 -20.72 9.28
CA THR A 256 0.60 -22.13 8.93
C THR A 256 1.45 -22.87 9.96
N GLU A 257 1.03 -24.08 10.30
CA GLU A 257 1.83 -25.11 10.95
C GLU A 257 2.31 -26.17 9.94
N ASN A 258 1.86 -26.11 8.68
CA ASN A 258 2.38 -26.94 7.59
C ASN A 258 3.88 -26.68 7.34
N GLU A 259 4.71 -27.68 7.58
CA GLU A 259 6.18 -27.55 7.49
C GLU A 259 6.68 -27.21 6.08
N LYS A 260 6.04 -27.77 5.04
CA LYS A 260 6.44 -27.49 3.65
C LYS A 260 6.15 -26.05 3.28
N LEU A 261 5.00 -25.51 3.70
CA LEU A 261 4.64 -24.11 3.45
C LEU A 261 5.54 -23.16 4.25
N LYS A 262 5.89 -23.51 5.50
CA LYS A 262 6.88 -22.75 6.29
C LYS A 262 8.23 -22.66 5.57
N ASP A 263 8.71 -23.76 4.99
CA ASP A 263 9.96 -23.80 4.24
C ASP A 263 9.89 -22.92 2.98
N GLN A 264 8.77 -22.96 2.25
CA GLN A 264 8.56 -22.13 1.07
C GLN A 264 8.52 -20.62 1.39
N LEU A 265 7.80 -20.23 2.45
CA LEU A 265 7.74 -18.83 2.90
C LEU A 265 9.10 -18.32 3.42
N THR A 266 9.84 -19.20 4.09
CA THR A 266 11.20 -18.88 4.56
C THR A 266 12.14 -18.67 3.37
N ALA A 267 12.12 -19.57 2.40
CA ALA A 267 12.91 -19.44 1.18
C ALA A 267 12.54 -18.19 0.37
N GLU A 268 11.24 -17.84 0.27
CA GLU A 268 10.79 -16.60 -0.36
C GLU A 268 11.42 -15.37 0.32
N CYS A 269 11.31 -15.29 1.65
CA CYS A 269 11.86 -14.18 2.43
C CYS A 269 13.38 -14.08 2.29
N ASP A 270 14.10 -15.20 2.47
CA ASP A 270 15.56 -15.26 2.38
C ASP A 270 16.05 -14.86 0.98
N MET A 271 15.35 -15.27 -0.09
CA MET A 271 15.66 -14.88 -1.47
C MET A 271 15.51 -13.37 -1.73
N LEU A 272 14.51 -12.72 -1.12
CA LEU A 272 14.38 -11.26 -1.21
C LEU A 272 15.52 -10.56 -0.45
N PHE A 273 15.86 -11.04 0.75
CA PHE A 273 16.94 -10.49 1.56
C PHE A 273 18.34 -10.73 0.98
N TYR A 274 18.52 -11.76 0.15
CA TYR A 274 19.79 -12.03 -0.51
C TYR A 274 20.30 -10.83 -1.34
N TYR A 275 19.39 -10.09 -1.97
CA TYR A 275 19.70 -8.88 -2.75
C TYR A 275 19.65 -7.59 -1.92
N CYS A 276 19.47 -7.70 -0.61
CA CYS A 276 19.42 -6.56 0.29
C CYS A 276 20.79 -6.28 0.91
N SER A 277 21.06 -5.00 1.14
CA SER A 277 22.21 -4.56 1.93
C SER A 277 21.74 -3.63 3.04
N ALA A 278 22.43 -3.66 4.19
CA ALA A 278 22.08 -2.79 5.31
C ALA A 278 22.10 -1.31 4.88
N PHE A 279 21.05 -0.56 5.24
CA PHE A 279 20.94 0.84 4.92
C PHE A 279 22.11 1.61 5.52
N LYS A 280 22.94 2.20 4.65
CA LYS A 280 24.13 2.90 5.10
C LYS A 280 23.74 4.21 5.78
N ARG A 281 24.40 4.50 6.91
CA ARG A 281 24.28 5.80 7.56
C ARG A 281 24.57 6.89 6.51
N PRO A 282 23.73 7.93 6.39
CA PRO A 282 24.02 9.04 5.50
C PRO A 282 25.30 9.72 5.99
N LEU A 283 26.42 9.44 5.31
CA LEU A 283 27.60 10.29 5.36
C LEU A 283 27.16 11.61 4.72
N THR A 284 27.40 12.73 5.40
CA THR A 284 27.07 14.09 4.94
C THR A 284 27.09 14.19 3.43
N THR A 285 25.90 14.36 2.84
CA THR A 285 25.56 14.45 1.41
C THR A 285 26.72 14.88 0.51
N PHE A 286 27.45 13.90 -0.03
CA PHE A 286 28.34 14.10 -1.17
C PHE A 286 28.02 13.03 -2.20
N GLY A 287 27.42 13.44 -3.33
CA GLY A 287 27.34 12.61 -4.54
C GLY A 287 25.98 12.52 -5.22
N HIS A 288 24.87 12.75 -4.53
CA HIS A 288 23.54 12.71 -5.16
C HIS A 288 23.12 14.09 -5.68
N ARG A 289 22.41 14.10 -6.82
CA ARG A 289 21.78 15.28 -7.43
C ARG A 289 21.15 16.15 -6.34
N GLN A 290 21.54 17.43 -6.25
CA GLN A 290 20.88 18.34 -5.33
C GLN A 290 19.40 18.42 -5.70
N MET A 291 18.54 17.91 -4.83
CA MET A 291 17.10 17.96 -5.06
C MET A 291 16.66 19.43 -5.11
N PRO A 292 15.98 19.87 -6.19
CA PRO A 292 15.48 21.22 -6.25
C PRO A 292 14.53 21.51 -5.08
N LEU A 293 14.57 22.75 -4.58
CA LEU A 293 13.76 23.16 -3.42
C LEU A 293 12.26 22.89 -3.60
N PHE A 294 11.72 23.06 -4.80
CA PHE A 294 10.30 22.78 -5.07
C PHE A 294 9.94 21.31 -4.87
N VAL A 295 10.87 20.37 -5.16
CA VAL A 295 10.66 18.95 -4.91
C VAL A 295 10.70 18.65 -3.41
N LEU A 296 11.54 19.37 -2.64
CA LEU A 296 11.54 19.30 -1.17
C LEU A 296 10.25 19.86 -0.56
N PHE A 297 9.65 20.88 -1.17
CA PHE A 297 8.33 21.38 -0.78
C PHE A 297 7.23 20.34 -1.08
N ILE A 298 7.23 19.74 -2.27
CA ILE A 298 6.26 18.70 -2.63
C ILE A 298 6.43 17.45 -1.76
N SER A 299 7.66 17.04 -1.44
CA SER A 299 7.89 15.87 -0.58
C SER A 299 7.40 16.11 0.86
N ARG A 300 7.62 17.32 1.41
CA ARG A 300 7.01 17.74 2.68
C ARG A 300 5.49 17.70 2.60
N TRP A 301 4.92 18.16 1.50
CA TRP A 301 3.48 18.18 1.28
C TRP A 301 2.87 16.77 1.15
N LEU A 302 3.52 15.86 0.39
CA LEU A 302 3.18 14.43 0.31
C LEU A 302 3.24 13.72 1.67
N ARG A 303 4.12 14.18 2.55
CA ARG A 303 4.22 13.70 3.93
C ARG A 303 3.13 14.29 4.84
N THR A 304 2.70 15.54 4.64
CA THR A 304 1.72 16.23 5.50
C THR A 304 0.26 16.06 5.09
N CYS A 305 -0.05 15.80 3.82
CA CYS A 305 -1.39 15.37 3.40
C CYS A 305 -1.80 14.01 4.00
N ALA A 306 -0.89 13.38 4.76
CA ALA A 306 -1.19 12.26 5.63
C ALA A 306 -1.88 12.63 6.96
N VAL A 307 -2.10 13.93 7.26
CA VAL A 307 -2.44 14.41 8.61
C VAL A 307 -3.72 15.26 8.70
N ASP A 308 -4.25 15.85 7.61
CA ASP A 308 -5.43 16.75 7.69
C ASP A 308 -6.48 16.55 6.56
N PRO A 309 -7.74 16.19 6.88
CA PRO A 309 -8.84 16.07 5.91
C PRO A 309 -9.33 17.37 5.25
N GLN A 310 -9.03 18.56 5.81
CA GLN A 310 -9.60 19.82 5.32
C GLN A 310 -8.87 20.44 4.11
N HIS A 311 -7.61 20.04 3.87
CA HIS A 311 -6.80 20.55 2.74
C HIS A 311 -7.14 19.91 1.37
N LEU A 312 -8.17 19.07 1.30
CA LEU A 312 -8.40 18.14 0.19
C LEU A 312 -8.80 18.75 -1.16
N ARG A 313 -9.40 19.95 -1.21
CA ARG A 313 -9.99 20.48 -2.47
C ARG A 313 -8.96 21.03 -3.46
N ILE A 314 -7.70 21.23 -3.03
CA ILE A 314 -6.61 21.69 -3.89
C ILE A 314 -5.80 20.50 -4.46
N CYS A 315 -5.92 19.32 -3.82
CA CYS A 315 -5.14 18.12 -4.13
C CYS A 315 -5.51 17.45 -5.46
N ASP A 316 -6.76 17.58 -5.91
CA ASP A 316 -7.24 16.95 -7.14
C ASP A 316 -6.54 17.50 -8.39
N GLY A 317 -6.13 18.78 -8.38
CA GLY A 317 -5.48 19.41 -9.53
C GLY A 317 -4.03 18.97 -9.78
N VAL A 318 -3.26 18.64 -8.73
CA VAL A 318 -1.82 18.31 -8.88
C VAL A 318 -1.61 16.81 -9.14
N ALA A 319 -2.45 15.94 -8.56
CA ALA A 319 -2.46 14.52 -8.91
C ALA A 319 -2.88 14.30 -10.38
N ASP A 320 -3.84 15.08 -10.87
CA ASP A 320 -4.21 15.10 -12.30
C ASP A 320 -3.08 15.61 -13.20
N ILE A 321 -2.28 16.58 -12.76
CA ILE A 321 -1.11 17.08 -13.53
C ILE A 321 -0.02 16.01 -13.63
N ILE A 322 0.20 15.22 -12.57
CA ILE A 322 1.16 14.10 -12.58
C ILE A 322 0.62 12.92 -13.38
N ALA A 323 -0.69 12.66 -13.36
CA ALA A 323 -1.32 11.61 -14.16
C ALA A 323 -1.38 11.95 -15.66
N ARG A 324 -1.66 13.22 -16.02
CA ARG A 324 -1.72 13.70 -17.41
C ARG A 324 -0.36 13.86 -18.08
N SER A 325 0.73 13.99 -17.29
CA SER A 325 2.09 14.00 -17.83
C SER A 325 2.64 12.60 -18.15
N GLY A 326 1.87 11.54 -17.85
CA GLY A 326 2.17 10.15 -18.19
C GLY A 326 1.41 9.58 -19.40
N VAL A 327 0.56 10.38 -20.07
CA VAL A 327 -0.16 9.95 -21.28
C VAL A 327 0.32 10.77 -22.46
N ASN A 328 1.23 10.19 -23.26
CA ASN A 328 1.53 10.68 -24.59
C ASN A 328 0.41 10.25 -25.53
N GLU A 329 -0.64 11.06 -25.70
CA GLU A 329 -1.46 11.02 -26.90
C GLU A 329 -1.78 12.45 -27.37
N ASN A 330 -1.44 12.69 -28.64
CA ASN A 330 -1.76 13.90 -29.37
C ASN A 330 -3.28 14.13 -29.40
N SER A 331 -3.76 15.31 -28.99
CA SER A 331 -4.67 16.13 -29.81
C SER A 331 -5.01 17.46 -29.13
N SER A 332 -5.36 18.41 -29.97
CA SER A 332 -5.42 19.86 -29.76
C SER A 332 -6.68 20.41 -29.08
N SER A 333 -6.49 21.60 -28.50
CA SER A 333 -7.43 22.73 -28.34
C SER A 333 -8.56 22.67 -27.30
N LEU A 334 -8.56 23.65 -26.38
CA LEU A 334 -9.64 24.60 -26.02
C LEU A 334 -9.37 25.14 -24.59
N SER A 335 -8.82 26.35 -24.48
CA SER A 335 -9.50 27.65 -24.29
C SER A 335 -9.88 27.96 -22.83
N SER A 336 -9.33 29.09 -22.38
CA SER A 336 -9.44 29.75 -21.09
C SER A 336 -10.86 30.03 -20.57
N VAL A 337 -11.08 29.86 -19.26
CA VAL A 337 -12.16 30.52 -18.50
C VAL A 337 -11.62 31.03 -17.16
N PRO A 338 -12.00 32.24 -16.68
CA PRO A 338 -11.37 32.91 -15.53
C PRO A 338 -11.91 32.45 -14.17
N MET A 339 -11.01 32.47 -13.18
CA MET A 339 -11.30 32.19 -11.77
C MET A 339 -11.82 33.45 -11.07
N THR A 340 -13.08 33.47 -10.62
CA THR A 340 -13.61 34.52 -9.74
C THR A 340 -13.57 34.04 -8.30
N ILE A 341 -12.72 34.67 -7.49
CA ILE A 341 -12.60 34.44 -6.04
C ILE A 341 -13.62 35.35 -5.33
N ASN A 342 -14.63 34.77 -4.69
CA ASN A 342 -15.44 35.49 -3.71
C ASN A 342 -14.98 35.16 -2.28
N LYS A 343 -14.50 36.19 -1.58
CA LYS A 343 -14.28 36.23 -0.13
C LYS A 343 -15.63 36.36 0.59
N CYS A 344 -15.83 35.61 1.66
CA CYS A 344 -16.66 35.99 2.82
C CYS A 344 -16.02 35.32 4.04
N LEU A 345 -15.21 36.03 4.84
CA LEU A 345 -15.58 36.87 6.00
C LEU A 345 -16.29 36.10 7.12
N ALA A 346 -15.61 36.11 8.27
CA ALA A 346 -16.02 35.56 9.54
C ALA A 346 -17.21 36.32 10.15
N GLN A 347 -18.01 35.61 10.96
CA GLN A 347 -18.70 36.21 12.10
C GLN A 347 -18.55 35.33 13.33
N LYS A 348 -18.03 35.97 14.38
CA LYS A 348 -18.06 35.60 15.80
C LYS A 348 -19.37 36.13 16.41
N ASN A 349 -19.75 35.52 17.53
CA ASN A 349 -20.81 35.85 18.50
C ASN A 349 -22.12 35.09 18.20
N GLY A 350 -22.75 34.34 19.09
CA GLY A 350 -22.67 34.23 20.54
C GLY A 350 -24.09 34.18 21.09
N VAL A 351 -24.46 33.09 21.77
CA VAL A 351 -25.26 33.03 23.01
C VAL A 351 -24.77 31.79 23.77
#